data_AF-A0A151SZS7-F1
#
_entry.id   AF-A0A151SZS7-F1
#
_cell.length_a   1.000
_cell.length_b   1.000
_cell.length_c   1.000
_cell.angle_alpha   90.00
_cell.angle_beta   90.00
_cell.angle_gamma   90.00
#
_symmetry.space_group_name_H-M   'P 1'
#
loop_
_entity.id
_entity.type
_entity.pdbx_description
1 polymer ?
#
loop_
_entity_poly.entity_id
_entity_poly.type
_entity_poly.pdbx_seq_one_letter_code
_entity_poly.pdbx_strand_id
1 'polypeptide(L)'
;MSPPRTEKEVRGFLGKVNYIARFISQLTDTCAPIFKLLRKNQPMEWNEECQITFDKIKQCLINPPILMPPIEGEPLILYLTVLEDSVGCMLGQLNKTSNQERVIYYLSKKFTDYEARYSPLKKTCCALVWATQRLRQDMLRHTTQLISKMDPIKYLLEKSVLVGRIA
;
A
#
# COMPACT_ATOMS: atom_id res chain seq x y z
N MET A 1 14.58 -12.35 16.34
CA MET A 1 13.11 -12.55 16.41
C MET A 1 12.82 -13.96 15.96
N SER A 2 12.16 -14.75 16.80
CA SER A 2 11.68 -16.10 16.44
C SER A 2 10.33 -16.01 15.72
N PRO A 3 10.00 -16.96 14.84
CA PRO A 3 8.68 -17.04 14.23
C PRO A 3 7.58 -17.24 15.28
N PRO A 4 6.44 -16.53 15.17
CA PRO A 4 5.31 -16.68 16.08
C PRO A 4 4.66 -18.05 15.91
N ARG A 5 4.35 -18.71 17.03
CA ARG A 5 3.77 -20.07 17.08
C ARG A 5 2.32 -20.08 17.52
N THR A 6 1.87 -19.01 18.18
CA THR A 6 0.49 -18.89 18.69
C THR A 6 -0.26 -17.76 17.99
N GLU A 7 -1.58 -17.85 17.94
CA GLU A 7 -2.43 -16.83 17.32
C GLU A 7 -2.23 -15.45 17.99
N LYS A 8 -2.01 -15.45 19.32
CA LYS A 8 -1.68 -14.25 20.10
C LYS A 8 -0.35 -13.64 19.67
N GLU A 9 0.66 -14.46 19.44
CA GLU A 9 1.96 -14.00 18.94
C GLU A 9 1.86 -13.47 17.51
N VAL A 10 1.07 -14.10 16.63
CA VAL A 10 0.84 -13.60 15.27
C VAL A 10 0.17 -12.23 15.28
N ARG A 11 -0.88 -12.04 16.09
CA ARG A 11 -1.51 -10.72 16.26
C ARG A 11 -0.54 -9.69 16.81
N GLY A 12 0.26 -10.06 17.80
CA GLY A 12 1.29 -9.20 18.38
C GLY A 12 2.38 -8.82 17.36
N PHE A 13 2.81 -9.77 16.53
CA PHE A 13 3.76 -9.54 15.44
C PHE A 13 3.18 -8.58 14.40
N LEU A 14 1.98 -8.86 13.88
CA LEU A 14 1.33 -7.99 12.89
C LEU A 14 1.07 -6.59 13.43
N GLY A 15 0.75 -6.43 14.71
CA GLY A 15 0.64 -5.13 15.36
C GLY A 15 1.95 -4.34 15.32
N LYS A 16 3.08 -5.00 15.63
CA LYS A 16 4.42 -4.38 15.54
C LYS A 16 4.80 -4.05 14.11
N VAL A 17 4.49 -4.92 13.15
CA VAL A 17 4.73 -4.68 11.72
C VAL A 17 3.89 -3.50 11.21
N ASN A 18 2.66 -3.37 11.67
CA ASN A 18 1.80 -2.24 11.27
C ASN A 18 2.35 -0.88 11.75
N TYR A 19 3.04 -0.83 12.90
CA TYR A 19 3.69 0.40 13.37
C TYR A 19 4.76 0.93 12.40
N ILE A 20 5.44 0.03 11.70
CA ILE A 20 6.48 0.35 10.70
C ILE A 20 5.97 0.24 9.25
N ALA A 21 4.66 0.09 9.04
CA ALA A 21 4.11 -0.16 7.70
C ALA A 21 4.55 0.87 6.66
N ARG A 22 4.81 2.11 7.08
CA ARG A 22 5.32 3.19 6.23
C ARG A 22 6.66 2.91 5.55
N PHE A 23 7.42 1.92 6.01
CA PHE A 23 8.72 1.52 5.46
C PHE A 23 8.65 0.28 4.56
N ILE A 24 7.49 -0.39 4.47
CA ILE A 24 7.37 -1.67 3.78
C ILE A 24 6.44 -1.50 2.58
N SER A 25 7.00 -1.60 1.38
CA SER A 25 6.22 -1.58 0.15
C SER A 25 5.22 -2.74 0.11
N GLN A 26 3.97 -2.45 -0.28
CA GLN A 26 2.93 -3.45 -0.47
C GLN A 26 2.76 -4.40 0.73
N LEU A 27 2.87 -3.87 1.95
CA LEU A 27 2.85 -4.66 3.18
C LEU A 27 1.65 -5.60 3.27
N THR A 28 0.45 -5.11 2.91
CA THR A 28 -0.79 -5.88 3.00
C THR A 28 -0.73 -7.13 2.13
N ASP A 29 -0.21 -7.01 0.91
CA ASP A 29 -0.07 -8.13 -0.01
C ASP A 29 1.01 -9.09 0.46
N THR A 30 2.18 -8.53 0.83
CA THR A 30 3.30 -9.29 1.37
C THR A 30 2.90 -10.13 2.59
N CYS A 31 2.11 -9.56 3.49
CA CYS A 31 1.64 -10.24 4.71
C CYS A 31 0.44 -11.18 4.49
N ALA A 32 -0.07 -11.33 3.27
CA ALA A 32 -1.25 -12.17 2.99
C ALA A 32 -1.12 -13.59 3.56
N PRO A 33 0.02 -14.30 3.45
CA PRO A 33 0.18 -15.62 4.06
C PRO A 33 0.01 -15.60 5.59
N ILE A 34 0.59 -14.61 6.27
CA ILE A 34 0.50 -14.49 7.73
C ILE A 34 -0.93 -14.10 8.15
N PHE A 35 -1.63 -13.28 7.37
CA PHE A 35 -3.04 -12.99 7.63
C PHE A 35 -3.95 -14.21 7.48
N LYS A 36 -3.60 -15.20 6.63
CA LYS A 36 -4.38 -16.45 6.50
C LYS A 36 -4.42 -17.23 7.83
N LEU A 37 -3.34 -17.17 8.62
CA LEU A 37 -3.25 -17.83 9.94
C LEU A 37 -4.29 -17.33 10.96
N LEU A 38 -4.87 -16.14 10.73
CA LEU A 38 -5.89 -15.55 11.59
C LEU A 38 -7.33 -15.78 11.08
N ARG A 39 -7.50 -16.53 9.98
CA ARG A 39 -8.84 -16.84 9.45
C ARG A 39 -9.55 -17.84 10.35
N LYS A 40 -10.84 -17.61 10.60
CA LYS A 40 -11.69 -18.56 11.31
C LYS A 40 -11.80 -19.85 10.51
N ASN A 41 -11.87 -20.99 11.20
CA ASN A 41 -12.09 -22.33 10.64
C ASN A 41 -10.95 -22.86 9.75
N GLN A 42 -9.70 -22.40 9.94
CA GLN A 42 -8.52 -23.01 9.32
C GLN A 42 -7.49 -23.38 10.39
N PRO A 43 -6.80 -24.52 10.24
CA PRO A 43 -5.71 -24.86 11.14
C PRO A 43 -4.59 -23.82 11.00
N MET A 44 -4.04 -23.40 12.13
CA MET A 44 -2.93 -22.45 12.17
C MET A 44 -1.63 -23.17 11.82
N GLU A 45 -1.39 -23.36 10.53
CA GLU A 45 -0.19 -24.03 10.01
C GLU A 45 0.83 -23.00 9.52
N TRP A 46 1.94 -22.88 10.24
CA TRP A 46 3.07 -22.07 9.80
C TRP A 46 3.81 -22.79 8.68
N ASN A 47 3.47 -22.45 7.44
CA ASN A 47 4.06 -23.04 6.24
C ASN A 47 5.29 -22.26 5.73
N GLU A 48 5.88 -22.74 4.64
CA GLU A 48 7.03 -22.11 3.99
C GLU A 48 6.74 -20.68 3.53
N GLU A 49 5.54 -20.40 2.99
CA GLU A 49 5.14 -19.05 2.58
C GLU A 49 5.14 -18.07 3.76
N CYS A 50 4.66 -18.50 4.93
CA CYS A 50 4.70 -17.70 6.16
C CYS A 50 6.13 -17.41 6.59
N GLN A 51 7.02 -18.40 6.48
CA GLN A 51 8.43 -18.23 6.82
C GLN A 51 9.14 -17.26 5.88
N ILE A 52 8.96 -17.41 4.57
CA ILE A 52 9.50 -16.48 3.55
C ILE A 52 9.02 -15.06 3.81
N THR A 53 7.73 -14.90 4.13
CA THR A 53 7.15 -13.58 4.44
C THR A 53 7.75 -12.98 5.70
N PHE A 54 7.88 -13.77 6.76
CA PHE A 54 8.47 -13.35 8.01
C PHE A 54 9.93 -12.91 7.82
N ASP A 55 10.71 -13.66 7.06
CA ASP A 55 12.11 -13.33 6.78
C ASP A 55 12.23 -12.09 5.91
N LYS A 56 11.36 -11.88 4.92
CA LYS A 56 11.31 -10.63 4.15
C LYS A 56 11.05 -9.42 5.05
N ILE A 57 10.08 -9.49 5.95
CA ILE A 57 9.78 -8.41 6.90
C ILE A 57 10.97 -8.17 7.83
N LYS A 58 11.61 -9.25 8.30
CA LYS A 58 12.82 -9.16 9.13
C LYS A 58 13.97 -8.50 8.39
N GLN A 59 14.17 -8.78 7.10
CA GLN A 59 15.19 -8.11 6.28
C GLN A 59 14.90 -6.62 6.12
N CYS A 60 13.65 -6.23 5.87
CA CYS A 60 13.25 -4.81 5.88
C CYS A 60 13.48 -4.13 7.23
N LEU A 61 13.37 -4.86 8.33
CA LEU A 61 13.65 -4.35 9.67
C LEU A 61 15.14 -4.16 9.95
N ILE A 62 15.99 -5.05 9.42
CA ILE A 62 17.44 -4.96 9.55
C ILE A 62 17.98 -3.81 8.69
N ASN A 63 17.46 -3.67 7.47
CA ASN A 63 17.86 -2.65 6.51
C ASN A 63 16.62 -1.88 6.03
N PRO A 64 16.07 -0.98 6.85
CA PRO A 64 14.90 -0.20 6.45
C PRO A 64 15.27 0.77 5.30
N PRO A 65 14.37 0.99 4.33
CA PRO A 65 14.60 2.02 3.34
C PRO A 65 14.69 3.39 4.03
N ILE A 66 15.60 4.23 3.55
CA ILE A 66 15.75 5.60 4.03
C ILE A 66 14.52 6.38 3.54
N LEU A 67 13.65 6.74 4.48
CA LEU A 67 12.55 7.66 4.21
C LEU A 67 13.03 9.10 4.44
N MET A 68 12.73 9.96 3.48
CA MET A 68 13.10 11.38 3.54
C MET A 68 11.85 12.24 3.71
N PRO A 69 11.91 13.32 4.50
CA PRO A 69 10.81 14.27 4.56
C PRO A 69 10.61 14.93 3.17
N PRO A 70 9.37 15.35 2.85
CA PRO A 70 9.11 16.09 1.63
C PRO A 70 9.88 17.42 1.66
N ILE A 71 10.47 17.78 0.52
CA ILE A 71 11.07 19.08 0.27
C ILE A 71 9.95 20.03 -0.16
N GLU A 72 9.83 21.15 0.54
CA GLU A 72 8.84 22.18 0.22
C GLU A 72 9.06 22.78 -1.18
N GLY A 73 7.95 23.04 -1.88
CA GLY A 73 7.97 23.63 -3.22
C GLY A 73 8.27 22.65 -4.36
N GLU A 74 8.71 21.43 -4.07
CA GLU A 74 8.96 20.39 -5.07
C GLU A 74 7.74 19.46 -5.24
N PRO A 75 7.39 19.06 -6.48
CA PRO A 75 6.23 18.22 -6.72
C PRO A 75 6.43 16.81 -6.15
N LEU A 76 5.35 16.25 -5.60
CA LEU A 76 5.29 14.87 -5.15
C LEU A 76 4.98 13.94 -6.32
N ILE A 77 5.44 12.70 -6.23
CA ILE A 77 5.11 11.62 -7.15
C ILE A 77 4.41 10.52 -6.35
N LEU A 78 3.16 10.25 -6.72
CA LEU A 78 2.35 9.18 -6.17
C LEU A 78 2.38 7.99 -7.14
N TYR A 79 3.03 6.92 -6.73
CA TYR A 79 2.96 5.63 -7.41
C TYR A 79 1.81 4.81 -6.85
N LEU A 80 0.87 4.42 -7.70
CA LEU A 80 -0.31 3.65 -7.31
C LEU A 80 -0.32 2.29 -8.01
N THR A 81 -0.26 1.22 -7.21
CA THR A 81 -0.34 -0.17 -7.67
C THR A 81 -1.60 -0.82 -7.11
N VAL A 82 -2.42 -1.35 -8.00
CA VAL A 82 -3.64 -2.08 -7.65
C VAL A 82 -3.42 -3.55 -7.93
N LEU A 83 -3.56 -4.37 -6.89
CA LEU A 83 -3.53 -5.82 -6.97
C LEU A 83 -4.96 -6.37 -6.85
N GLU A 84 -5.10 -7.69 -6.86
CA GLU A 84 -6.42 -8.33 -6.85
C GLU A 84 -7.21 -8.00 -5.56
N ASP A 85 -6.57 -8.20 -4.40
CA ASP A 85 -7.18 -8.06 -3.07
C ASP A 85 -6.61 -6.87 -2.28
N SER A 86 -5.69 -6.11 -2.84
CA SER A 86 -5.01 -5.05 -2.12
C SER A 86 -4.60 -3.89 -3.02
N VAL A 87 -4.33 -2.76 -2.39
CA VAL A 87 -3.70 -1.58 -3.00
C VAL A 87 -2.39 -1.29 -2.29
N GLY A 88 -1.37 -0.99 -3.07
CA GLY A 88 -0.09 -0.44 -2.63
C GLY A 88 0.13 0.95 -3.21
N CYS A 89 0.76 1.81 -2.43
CA CYS A 89 1.08 3.17 -2.81
C CYS A 89 2.48 3.53 -2.30
N MET A 90 3.26 4.23 -3.11
CA MET A 90 4.51 4.86 -2.69
C MET A 90 4.42 6.36 -2.98
N LEU A 91 4.64 7.18 -1.96
CA LEU A 91 4.83 8.62 -2.14
C LEU A 91 6.32 8.91 -2.16
N GLY A 92 6.77 9.62 -3.18
CA GLY A 92 8.16 10.04 -3.31
C GLY A 92 8.30 11.42 -3.94
N GLN A 93 9.55 11.85 -4.08
CA GLN A 93 9.95 13.06 -4.80
C GLN A 93 11.18 12.76 -5.64
N LEU A 94 11.23 13.33 -6.84
CA LEU A 94 12.44 13.31 -7.64
C LEU A 94 13.39 14.41 -7.14
N ASN A 95 14.58 14.03 -6.69
CA ASN A 95 15.61 15.00 -6.39
C ASN A 95 16.23 15.49 -7.70
N LYS A 96 15.93 16.73 -8.10
CA LYS A 96 16.47 17.35 -9.32
C LYS A 96 18.00 17.40 -9.35
N THR A 97 18.66 17.53 -8.21
CA THR A 97 20.13 17.64 -8.16
C THR A 97 20.84 16.31 -8.35
N SER A 98 20.29 15.22 -7.79
CA SER A 98 20.91 13.88 -7.90
C SER A 98 20.24 12.97 -8.93
N ASN A 99 19.15 13.43 -9.54
CA ASN A 99 18.25 12.64 -10.40
C ASN A 99 17.84 11.29 -9.79
N GLN A 100 17.66 11.25 -8.47
CA GLN A 100 17.26 10.06 -7.73
C GLN A 100 15.91 10.28 -7.05
N GLU A 101 15.09 9.24 -7.04
CA GLU A 101 13.82 9.25 -6.31
C GLU A 101 14.05 9.01 -4.83
N ARG A 102 13.50 9.92 -4.03
CA ARG A 102 13.45 9.80 -2.57
C ARG A 102 12.07 9.32 -2.18
N VAL A 103 12.02 8.26 -1.40
CA VAL A 103 10.76 7.76 -0.86
C VAL A 103 10.42 8.52 0.41
N ILE A 104 9.18 8.99 0.53
CA ILE A 104 8.67 9.68 1.72
C ILE A 104 7.98 8.67 2.64
N TYR A 105 7.07 7.85 2.09
CA TYR A 105 6.51 6.68 2.79
C TYR A 105 5.78 5.75 1.82
N TYR A 106 5.59 4.51 2.27
CA TYR A 106 4.72 3.52 1.65
C TYR A 106 3.36 3.46 2.35
N LEU A 107 2.32 3.13 1.61
CA LEU A 107 1.00 2.83 2.12
C LEU A 107 0.50 1.54 1.47
N SER A 108 -0.23 0.74 2.23
CA SER A 108 -1.02 -0.35 1.64
C SER A 108 -2.31 -0.56 2.41
N LYS A 109 -3.31 -1.09 1.71
CA LYS A 109 -4.60 -1.44 2.28
C LYS A 109 -5.11 -2.71 1.60
N LYS A 110 -5.79 -3.56 2.37
CA LYS A 110 -6.59 -4.65 1.82
C LYS A 110 -7.91 -4.10 1.31
N PHE A 111 -8.34 -4.53 0.13
CA PHE A 111 -9.70 -4.31 -0.28
C PHE A 111 -10.65 -5.06 0.65
N THR A 112 -11.76 -4.41 0.95
CA THR A 112 -12.94 -5.06 1.51
C THR A 112 -13.54 -6.01 0.48
N ASP A 113 -14.36 -6.96 0.93
CA ASP A 113 -14.98 -7.95 0.04
C ASP A 113 -15.82 -7.31 -1.07
N TYR A 114 -16.38 -6.13 -0.84
CA TYR A 114 -17.10 -5.39 -1.87
C TYR A 114 -16.16 -4.70 -2.86
N GLU A 115 -15.07 -4.06 -2.39
CA GLU A 115 -14.07 -3.41 -3.25
C GLU A 115 -13.34 -4.44 -4.13
N ALA A 116 -13.07 -5.64 -3.59
CA ALA A 116 -12.39 -6.72 -4.31
C ALA A 116 -13.20 -7.23 -5.51
N ARG A 117 -14.52 -7.02 -5.54
CA ARG A 117 -15.39 -7.41 -6.67
C ARG A 117 -15.55 -6.31 -7.73
N TYR A 118 -14.98 -5.14 -7.52
CA TYR A 118 -15.03 -4.07 -8.51
C TYR A 118 -14.23 -4.43 -9.77
N SER A 119 -14.64 -3.85 -10.90
CA SER A 119 -13.81 -3.93 -12.11
C SER A 119 -12.44 -3.31 -11.85
N PRO A 120 -11.37 -3.74 -12.57
CA PRO A 120 -10.01 -3.23 -12.34
C PRO A 120 -9.93 -1.69 -12.33
N LEU A 121 -10.71 -1.04 -13.20
CA LEU A 121 -10.77 0.41 -13.28
C LEU A 121 -11.42 1.06 -12.06
N LYS A 122 -12.54 0.51 -11.58
CA LYS A 122 -13.18 0.96 -10.33
C LYS A 122 -12.29 0.71 -9.12
N LYS A 123 -11.52 -0.39 -9.10
CA LYS A 123 -10.50 -0.64 -8.08
C LYS A 123 -9.44 0.46 -8.10
N THR A 124 -8.95 0.86 -9.28
CA THR A 124 -8.00 1.98 -9.42
C THR A 124 -8.58 3.31 -8.94
N CYS A 125 -9.83 3.64 -9.29
CA CYS A 125 -10.47 4.85 -8.77
C CYS A 125 -10.63 4.81 -7.25
N CYS A 126 -11.07 3.67 -6.69
CA CYS A 126 -11.22 3.47 -5.25
C CYS A 126 -9.88 3.60 -4.52
N ALA A 127 -8.83 2.98 -5.08
CA ALA A 127 -7.46 3.07 -4.60
C ALA A 127 -6.95 4.51 -4.61
N LEU A 128 -7.22 5.28 -5.67
CA LEU A 128 -6.84 6.69 -5.77
C LEU A 128 -7.57 7.56 -4.74
N VAL A 129 -8.89 7.38 -4.59
CA VAL A 129 -9.68 8.11 -3.58
C VAL A 129 -9.16 7.81 -2.18
N TRP A 130 -8.88 6.54 -1.88
CA TRP A 130 -8.31 6.15 -0.59
C TRP A 130 -6.93 6.76 -0.36
N ALA A 131 -6.03 6.71 -1.36
CA ALA A 131 -4.70 7.30 -1.27
C ALA A 131 -4.79 8.82 -1.05
N THR A 132 -5.55 9.54 -1.87
CA THR A 132 -5.71 11.00 -1.76
C THR A 132 -6.30 11.42 -0.40
N GLN A 133 -7.24 10.67 0.16
CA GLN A 133 -7.76 10.91 1.51
C GLN A 133 -6.69 10.74 2.59
N ARG A 134 -5.86 9.69 2.47
CA ARG A 134 -4.80 9.40 3.44
C ARG A 134 -3.64 10.39 3.35
N LEU A 135 -3.37 10.90 2.15
CA LEU A 135 -2.29 11.81 1.77
C LEU A 135 -2.73 13.27 1.74
N ARG A 136 -3.95 13.57 2.19
CA ARG A 136 -4.59 14.88 2.00
C ARG A 136 -3.70 16.04 2.46
N GLN A 137 -3.02 15.90 3.59
CA GLN A 137 -2.18 16.97 4.13
C GLN A 137 -0.99 17.30 3.22
N ASP A 138 -0.34 16.27 2.65
CA ASP A 138 0.82 16.45 1.78
C ASP A 138 0.42 16.95 0.39
N MET A 139 -0.67 16.40 -0.16
CA MET A 139 -1.22 16.78 -1.46
C MET A 139 -1.81 18.19 -1.51
N LEU A 140 -2.31 18.71 -0.37
CA LEU A 140 -2.79 20.09 -0.30
C LEU A 140 -1.65 21.11 -0.31
N ARG A 141 -0.45 20.70 0.13
CA ARG A 141 0.74 21.56 0.19
C ARG A 141 1.58 21.51 -1.08
N HIS A 142 1.53 20.39 -1.82
CA HIS A 142 2.38 20.16 -2.97
C HIS A 142 1.57 19.65 -4.17
N THR A 143 1.95 20.11 -5.36
CA THR A 143 1.48 19.50 -6.61
C THR A 143 1.90 18.03 -6.63
N THR A 144 0.95 17.12 -6.86
CA THR A 144 1.22 15.67 -6.88
C THR A 144 0.97 15.10 -8.26
N GLN A 145 1.96 14.41 -8.82
CA GLN A 145 1.88 13.67 -10.07
C GLN A 145 1.50 12.22 -9.77
N LEU A 146 0.46 11.71 -10.43
CA LEU A 146 0.02 10.32 -10.30
C LEU A 146 0.70 9.46 -11.38
N ILE A 147 1.36 8.39 -10.96
CA ILE A 147 1.85 7.33 -11.84
C ILE A 147 1.08 6.05 -11.49
N SER A 148 0.31 5.55 -12.45
CA SER A 148 -0.42 4.29 -12.32
C SER A 148 -0.46 3.55 -13.66
N LYS A 149 -0.55 2.22 -13.60
CA LYS A 149 -0.63 1.35 -14.78
C LYS A 149 -1.88 1.64 -15.63
N MET A 150 -2.96 2.06 -14.99
CA MET A 150 -4.18 2.53 -15.65
C MET A 150 -4.44 3.96 -15.22
N ASP A 151 -4.89 4.82 -16.12
CA ASP A 151 -5.20 6.21 -15.83
C ASP A 151 -6.67 6.34 -15.37
N PRO A 152 -6.94 6.44 -14.05
CA PRO A 152 -8.30 6.60 -13.56
C PRO A 152 -8.84 8.01 -13.85
N ILE A 153 -7.98 9.02 -13.97
CA ILE A 153 -8.38 10.43 -14.14
C ILE A 153 -8.87 10.64 -15.55
N LYS A 154 -8.10 10.19 -16.55
CA LYS A 154 -8.54 10.21 -17.95
C LYS A 154 -9.90 9.54 -18.12
N TYR A 155 -10.09 8.36 -17.52
CA TYR A 155 -11.39 7.68 -17.56
C TYR A 155 -12.53 8.47 -16.90
N LEU A 156 -12.28 9.04 -15.71
CA LEU A 156 -13.28 9.83 -15.00
C LEU A 156 -13.68 11.09 -15.79
N LEU A 157 -12.71 11.71 -16.48
CA LEU A 157 -12.92 12.91 -17.29
C LEU A 157 -13.57 12.61 -18.65
N GLU A 158 -13.33 11.43 -19.24
CA GLU A 158 -13.95 11.01 -20.49
C GLU A 158 -15.44 10.64 -20.33
N LYS A 159 -15.91 10.37 -19.12
CA LYS A 159 -17.35 10.16 -18.85
C LYS A 159 -18.08 11.51 -18.79
N SER A 160 -18.83 11.81 -19.85
CA SER A 160 -19.51 13.10 -20.07
C SER A 160 -20.54 13.51 -19.02
N VAL A 161 -21.01 12.64 -18.12
CA VAL A 161 -21.90 13.02 -17.02
C VAL A 161 -21.70 12.04 -15.86
N LEU A 162 -21.14 12.48 -14.74
CA LEU A 162 -21.13 11.74 -13.46
C LEU A 162 -22.52 11.81 -12.80
N VAL A 163 -23.54 11.23 -13.44
CA VAL A 163 -24.86 11.02 -12.83
C VAL A 163 -25.03 9.52 -12.62
N GLY A 164 -24.75 9.07 -11.39
CA GLY A 164 -24.96 7.68 -10.94
C GLY A 164 -23.70 6.94 -10.51
N ARG A 165 -23.90 5.83 -9.77
CA ARG A 165 -22.81 4.90 -9.43
C ARG A 165 -22.25 4.31 -10.72
N ILE A 166 -20.93 4.31 -10.87
CA ILE A 166 -20.23 3.69 -12.01
C ILE A 166 -20.70 2.23 -12.07
N ALA A 167 -21.52 1.88 -13.08
CA ALA A 167 -22.03 0.54 -13.35
C ALA A 167 -20.93 -0.36 -13.90
#